data_AF-A0ABD0Q5W5-F1
#
_entry.id   AF-A0ABD0Q5W5-F1
#
_cell.length_a   1.000
_cell.length_b   1.000
_cell.length_c   1.000
_cell.angle_alpha   90.00
_cell.angle_beta   90.00
_cell.angle_gamma   90.00
#
_symmetry.space_group_name_H-M   'P 1'
#
loop_
_entity.id
_entity.type
_entity.pdbx_description
1 polymer ?
#
loop_
_entity_poly.entity_id
_entity_poly.type
_entity_poly.pdbx_seq_one_letter_code
_entity_poly.pdbx_strand_id
1 'polypeptide(L)'
;VSILNRLSAENADEFNFVRSYECFQHKGHTCLVFEMLEQNLYDFLKHSKFSPLPLRHIRPILQQVATALMKLKSLGLIHADLKPENIMLVDPIRQPYRVKVIDFGRLLDLPPISLLQ
;
A
#
# COMPACT_ATOMS: atom_id res chain seq x y z
N VAL A 1 7.79 -4.97 -13.60
CA VAL A 1 9.16 -4.96 -13.01
C VAL A 1 9.71 -3.54 -12.88
N SER A 2 9.69 -2.69 -13.93
CA SER A 2 10.25 -1.32 -13.88
C SER A 2 9.64 -0.42 -12.80
N ILE A 3 8.33 -0.49 -12.57
CA ILE A 3 7.64 0.37 -11.60
C ILE A 3 7.94 -0.01 -10.14
N LEU A 4 8.10 -1.30 -9.84
CA LEU A 4 8.51 -1.74 -8.49
C LEU A 4 9.91 -1.22 -8.16
N ASN A 5 10.82 -1.14 -9.15
CA ASN A 5 12.13 -0.54 -8.95
C ASN A 5 12.06 0.97 -8.65
N ARG A 6 11.05 1.68 -9.19
CA ARG A 6 10.81 3.10 -8.85
C ARG A 6 10.35 3.25 -7.40
N LEU A 7 9.49 2.34 -6.93
CA LEU A 7 9.02 2.35 -5.53
C LEU A 7 10.10 1.86 -4.54
N SER A 8 10.96 0.93 -4.95
CA SER A 8 12.04 0.41 -4.08
C SER A 8 13.12 1.44 -3.81
N ALA A 9 13.23 2.49 -4.63
CA ALA A 9 14.13 3.62 -4.41
C ALA A 9 13.62 4.59 -3.32
N GLU A 10 12.36 4.44 -2.91
CA GLU A 10 11.71 5.32 -1.93
C GLU A 10 11.77 4.74 -0.52
N ASN A 11 11.68 5.63 0.48
CA ASN A 11 11.59 5.22 1.87
C ASN A 11 10.21 4.62 2.18
N ALA A 12 10.10 3.30 2.04
CA ALA A 12 8.84 2.57 2.22
C ALA A 12 8.16 2.82 3.58
N ASP A 13 8.93 2.98 4.67
CA ASP A 13 8.38 3.20 6.00
C ASP A 13 7.76 4.59 6.15
N GLU A 14 8.41 5.61 5.59
CA GLU A 14 7.97 7.00 5.60
C GLU A 14 6.68 7.19 4.78
N PHE A 15 6.60 6.50 3.64
CA PHE A 15 5.47 6.64 2.71
C PHE A 15 4.41 5.56 2.87
N ASN A 16 4.52 4.68 3.87
CA ASN A 16 3.56 3.61 4.14
C ASN A 16 3.36 2.66 2.95
N PHE A 17 4.44 2.34 2.25
CA PHE A 17 4.46 1.30 1.22
C PHE A 17 5.00 0.01 1.79
N VAL A 18 4.58 -1.12 1.20
CA VAL A 18 5.28 -2.38 1.43
C VAL A 18 6.70 -2.32 0.89
N ARG A 19 7.66 -2.69 1.72
CA ARG A 19 9.06 -2.80 1.36
C ARG A 19 9.26 -4.05 0.52
N SER A 20 9.74 -3.86 -0.70
CA SER A 20 10.27 -4.95 -1.53
C SER A 20 11.73 -5.22 -1.19
N TYR A 21 12.09 -6.47 -0.95
CA TYR A 21 13.47 -6.89 -0.78
C TYR A 21 14.10 -7.30 -2.11
N GLU A 22 13.42 -8.18 -2.86
CA GLU A 22 14.01 -8.80 -4.04
C GLU A 22 12.96 -9.06 -5.14
N CYS A 23 13.42 -9.09 -6.38
CA CYS A 23 12.67 -9.49 -7.55
C CYS A 23 13.54 -10.43 -8.39
N PHE A 24 13.12 -11.68 -8.57
CA PHE A 24 13.87 -12.68 -9.34
C PHE A 24 12.96 -13.55 -10.21
N GLN A 25 13.56 -14.31 -11.12
CA GLN A 25 12.87 -15.30 -11.95
C GLN A 25 13.14 -16.70 -11.41
N HIS A 26 12.09 -17.51 -11.22
CA HIS A 26 12.23 -18.90 -10.84
C HIS A 26 11.23 -19.77 -11.62
N LYS A 27 11.73 -20.75 -12.38
CA LYS A 27 10.92 -21.67 -13.18
C LYS A 27 9.91 -20.98 -14.11
N GLY A 28 10.29 -19.85 -14.71
CA GLY A 28 9.40 -19.08 -15.59
C GLY A 28 8.39 -18.17 -14.89
N HIS A 29 8.44 -18.08 -13.56
CA HIS A 29 7.62 -17.16 -12.77
C HIS A 29 8.45 -16.01 -12.21
N THR A 30 7.89 -14.80 -12.27
CA THR A 30 8.45 -13.64 -11.56
C THR A 30 8.08 -13.75 -10.08
N CYS A 31 9.08 -13.86 -9.22
CA CYS A 31 8.92 -13.91 -7.78
C CYS A 31 9.30 -12.57 -7.16
N LEU A 32 8.46 -12.09 -6.26
CA LEU A 32 8.64 -10.83 -5.54
C LEU A 32 8.69 -11.13 -4.05
N VAL A 33 9.73 -10.63 -3.37
CA VAL A 33 9.93 -10.81 -1.93
C VAL A 33 9.67 -9.48 -1.24
N PHE A 34 8.82 -9.50 -0.22
CA PHE A 34 8.41 -8.32 0.53
C PHE A 34 8.63 -8.51 2.03
N GLU A 35 8.55 -7.43 2.79
CA GLU A 35 8.38 -7.53 4.24
C GLU A 35 7.10 -8.30 4.60
N MET A 36 7.18 -9.08 5.67
CA MET A 36 6.02 -9.76 6.21
C MET A 36 5.16 -8.76 6.99
N LEU A 37 3.88 -8.72 6.67
CA LEU A 37 2.85 -7.94 7.33
C LEU A 37 1.79 -8.88 7.91
N GLU A 38 0.89 -8.35 8.72
CA GLU A 38 -0.16 -9.13 9.39
C GLU A 38 -1.40 -9.25 8.49
N GLN A 39 -2.59 -9.00 9.02
CA GLN A 39 -3.82 -9.08 8.24
C GLN A 39 -4.14 -7.77 7.47
N ASN A 40 -4.87 -7.88 6.37
CA ASN A 40 -5.44 -6.73 5.67
C ASN A 40 -6.65 -6.14 6.42
N LEU A 41 -7.05 -4.91 6.07
CA LEU A 41 -8.17 -4.23 6.73
C LEU A 41 -9.52 -4.91 6.48
N TYR A 42 -9.70 -5.59 5.34
CA TYR A 42 -10.92 -6.34 5.07
C TYR A 42 -11.10 -7.47 6.09
N ASP A 43 -10.07 -8.29 6.27
CA ASP A 43 -10.07 -9.38 7.24
C ASP A 43 -10.15 -8.85 8.67
N PHE A 44 -9.50 -7.72 8.98
CA PHE A 44 -9.64 -7.04 10.27
C PHE A 44 -11.11 -6.68 10.58
N LEU A 45 -11.81 -6.07 9.63
CA LEU A 45 -13.23 -5.75 9.79
C LEU A 45 -14.12 -6.99 9.84
N LYS A 46 -13.76 -8.05 9.11
CA LYS A 46 -14.48 -9.33 9.13
C LYS A 46 -14.47 -9.96 10.52
N HIS A 47 -13.36 -9.90 11.25
CA HIS A 47 -13.27 -10.39 12.63
C HIS A 47 -14.19 -9.65 13.59
N SER A 48 -14.43 -8.34 13.37
CA SER A 48 -15.39 -7.55 14.12
C SER A 48 -16.82 -7.61 13.56
N LYS A 49 -17.12 -8.58 12.68
CA LYS A 49 -18.42 -8.72 11.99
C LYS A 49 -18.85 -7.44 11.27
N PHE A 50 -17.88 -6.71 10.71
CA PHE A 50 -18.07 -5.41 10.05
C PHE A 50 -18.68 -4.33 10.97
N SER A 51 -18.50 -4.47 12.29
CA SER A 51 -18.87 -3.42 13.23
C SER A 51 -18.12 -2.12 12.90
N PRO A 52 -18.79 -0.96 12.91
CA PRO A 52 -18.15 0.31 12.60
C PRO A 52 -16.97 0.60 13.52
N LEU A 53 -15.85 1.06 12.94
CA LEU A 53 -14.72 1.53 13.73
C LEU A 53 -14.98 2.96 14.25
N PRO A 54 -14.65 3.26 15.52
CA PRO A 54 -14.58 4.62 16.01
C PRO A 54 -13.71 5.52 15.13
N LEU A 55 -14.13 6.77 14.90
CA LEU A 55 -13.38 7.75 14.09
C LEU A 55 -11.93 7.95 14.54
N ARG A 56 -11.67 7.83 15.85
CA ARG A 56 -10.32 7.88 16.43
C ARG A 56 -9.37 6.80 15.88
N HIS A 57 -9.90 5.69 15.38
CA HIS A 57 -9.13 4.59 14.77
C HIS A 57 -9.08 4.71 13.25
N ILE A 58 -10.13 5.25 12.63
CA ILE A 58 -10.18 5.48 11.17
C ILE A 58 -9.20 6.59 10.75
N ARG A 59 -9.15 7.70 11.50
CA ARG A 59 -8.29 8.85 11.18
C ARG A 59 -6.80 8.49 10.95
N PRO A 60 -6.11 7.79 11.87
CA PRO A 60 -4.70 7.46 11.66
C PRO A 60 -4.47 6.52 10.46
N ILE A 61 -5.40 5.62 10.15
CA ILE A 61 -5.33 4.76 8.97
C ILE A 61 -5.40 5.62 7.70
N LEU A 62 -6.41 6.49 7.61
CA LEU A 62 -6.59 7.36 6.44
C LEU A 62 -5.42 8.32 6.23
N GLN A 63 -4.82 8.85 7.30
CA GLN A 63 -3.63 9.69 7.20
C GLN A 63 -2.44 8.96 6.59
N GLN A 64 -2.20 7.71 7.00
CA GLN A 64 -1.12 6.88 6.45
C GLN A 64 -1.38 6.53 4.98
N VAL A 65 -2.61 6.13 4.64
CA VAL A 65 -3.02 5.86 3.25
C VAL A 65 -2.89 7.11 2.39
N ALA A 66 -3.32 8.27 2.88
CA ALA A 66 -3.19 9.54 2.17
C ALA A 66 -1.71 9.91 1.93
N THR A 67 -0.83 9.64 2.90
CA THR A 67 0.63 9.83 2.75
C THR A 67 1.18 8.98 1.60
N ALA A 68 0.79 7.70 1.53
CA ALA A 68 1.12 6.81 0.41
C ALA A 68 0.64 7.37 -0.93
N LEU A 69 -0.63 7.80 -1.00
CA LEU A 69 -1.21 8.33 -2.23
C LEU A 69 -0.58 9.66 -2.67
N MET A 70 -0.23 10.54 -1.73
CA MET A 70 0.49 11.78 -2.03
C MET A 70 1.87 11.49 -2.62
N LYS A 71 2.55 10.47 -2.09
CA LYS A 71 3.84 10.06 -2.66
C LYS A 71 3.68 9.49 -4.06
N LEU A 72 2.71 8.60 -4.31
CA LEU A 72 2.41 8.11 -5.67
C LEU A 72 2.12 9.26 -6.63
N LYS A 73 1.32 10.25 -6.21
CA LYS A 73 1.04 11.45 -7.01
C LYS A 73 2.32 12.22 -7.36
N SER A 74 3.25 12.40 -6.41
CA SER A 74 4.54 13.08 -6.68
C SER A 74 5.42 12.31 -7.67
N LEU A 75 5.26 10.99 -7.75
CA LEU A 75 5.93 10.13 -8.72
C LEU A 75 5.19 10.08 -10.07
N GLY A 76 4.05 10.76 -10.20
CA GLY A 76 3.19 10.66 -11.37
C GLY A 76 2.62 9.25 -11.52
N LEU A 77 2.17 8.62 -10.44
CA LEU A 77 1.63 7.27 -10.41
C LEU A 77 0.22 7.22 -9.78
N ILE A 78 -0.62 6.31 -10.26
CA ILE A 78 -1.95 5.99 -9.74
C ILE A 78 -2.00 4.50 -9.40
N HIS A 79 -2.37 4.14 -8.16
CA HIS A 79 -2.48 2.74 -7.75
C HIS A 79 -3.54 1.93 -8.52
N ALA A 80 -4.68 2.57 -8.85
CA ALA A 80 -5.79 2.02 -9.62
C ALA A 80 -6.55 0.81 -9.02
N ASP A 81 -6.19 0.33 -7.83
CA ASP A 81 -6.85 -0.79 -7.13
C ASP A 81 -6.73 -0.66 -5.61
N LEU A 82 -6.94 0.56 -5.10
CA LEU A 82 -6.91 0.80 -3.66
C LEU A 82 -8.22 0.34 -3.02
N LYS A 83 -8.14 -0.62 -2.10
CA LYS A 83 -9.25 -1.24 -1.39
C LYS A 83 -8.78 -1.78 -0.04
N PRO A 84 -9.67 -2.11 0.92
CA PRO A 84 -9.28 -2.61 2.24
C PRO A 84 -8.36 -3.85 2.22
N GLU A 85 -8.48 -4.69 1.19
CA GLU A 85 -7.64 -5.87 0.95
C GLU A 85 -6.18 -5.50 0.65
N ASN A 86 -5.98 -4.31 0.06
CA ASN A 86 -4.65 -3.80 -0.33
C ASN A 86 -4.05 -2.84 0.70
N ILE A 87 -4.60 -2.82 1.92
CA ILE A 87 -4.08 -2.07 3.06
C ILE A 87 -3.85 -3.07 4.20
N MET A 88 -2.59 -3.31 4.54
CA MET A 88 -2.18 -4.30 5.54
C MET A 88 -1.76 -3.65 6.85
N LEU A 89 -2.12 -4.27 7.97
CA LEU A 89 -1.62 -3.91 9.28
C LEU A 89 -0.17 -4.39 9.44
N VAL A 90 0.66 -3.57 10.07
CA VAL A 90 2.08 -3.90 10.28
C VAL A 90 2.27 -4.80 11.50
N ASP A 91 1.85 -4.32 12.67
CA ASP A 91 1.88 -5.08 13.93
C ASP A 91 0.72 -4.57 14.80
N PRO A 92 -0.48 -5.19 14.74
CA PRO A 92 -1.64 -4.74 15.48
C PRO A 92 -1.45 -4.77 17.01
N ILE A 93 -0.53 -5.58 17.52
CA ILE A 93 -0.30 -5.77 18.95
C ILE A 93 0.53 -4.62 19.51
N ARG A 94 1.63 -4.25 18.82
CA ARG A 94 2.55 -3.20 19.29
C ARG A 94 2.24 -1.83 18.70
N GLN A 95 1.68 -1.78 17.51
CA GLN A 95 1.39 -0.55 16.76
C GLN A 95 -0.04 -0.57 16.21
N PRO A 96 -1.05 -0.34 17.07
CA PRO A 96 -2.44 -0.36 16.66
C PRO A 96 -2.66 0.58 15.47
N TYR A 97 -3.21 0.04 14.38
CA TYR A 97 -3.55 0.79 13.17
C TYR A 97 -2.37 1.37 12.38
N ARG A 98 -1.13 0.93 12.64
CA ARG A 98 -0.03 1.12 11.68
C ARG A 98 -0.33 0.31 10.43
N VAL A 99 -0.38 0.97 9.27
CA VAL A 99 -0.73 0.34 8.00
C VAL A 99 0.29 0.61 6.91
N LYS A 100 0.34 -0.30 5.93
CA LYS A 100 1.06 -0.14 4.68
C LYS A 100 0.17 -0.50 3.50
N VAL A 101 0.33 0.23 2.39
CA VAL A 101 -0.32 -0.05 1.11
C VAL A 101 0.51 -1.09 0.35
N ILE A 102 -0.18 -2.10 -0.17
CA ILE A 102 0.40 -3.22 -0.92
C ILE A 102 -0.20 -3.29 -2.32
N ASP A 103 0.27 -4.26 -3.12
CA ASP A 103 -0.28 -4.61 -4.44
C ASP A 103 -0.22 -3.48 -5.49
N PHE A 104 1.02 -3.11 -5.80
CA PHE A 104 1.35 -2.17 -6.86
C PHE A 104 1.29 -2.76 -8.27
N GLY A 105 0.66 -3.93 -8.46
CA GLY A 105 0.62 -4.63 -9.75
C GLY A 105 -0.20 -3.92 -10.84
N ARG A 106 -1.07 -2.99 -10.43
CA ARG A 106 -1.98 -2.24 -11.32
C ARG A 106 -1.64 -0.75 -11.45
N LEU A 107 -0.42 -0.36 -11.07
CA LEU A 107 0.00 1.04 -11.17
C LEU A 107 -0.09 1.56 -12.61
N LEU A 108 -0.61 2.76 -12.74
CA LEU A 108 -0.69 3.52 -13.99
C LEU A 108 0.12 4.81 -13.86
N ASP A 109 0.70 5.27 -14.95
CA ASP A 109 1.25 6.62 -14.99
C ASP A 109 0.10 7.64 -14.91
N LEU A 110 0.28 8.64 -14.06
CA LEU A 110 -0.62 9.78 -13.96
C LEU A 110 -0.42 10.62 -15.23
N PRO A 111 -1.47 10.87 -16.03
CA PRO A 111 -1.33 11.68 -17.23
C PRO A 111 -0.87 13.10 -16.87
N PRO A 112 -0.04 13.74 -17.71
CA PRO A 112 0.35 15.13 -17.51
C PRO A 112 -0.90 16.01 -17.36
N ILE A 113 -0.88 16.93 -16.40
CA ILE A 113 -2.01 17.84 -16.09
C ILE A 113 -2.42 18.66 -17.33
N SER A 114 -1.50 18.89 -18.26
CA SER A 114 -1.75 19.57 -19.55
C SER A 114 -2.72 18.83 -20.48
N LEU A 115 -3.09 17.57 -20.19
CA LEU A 115 -4.07 16.80 -20.97
C LEU A 115 -5.48 16.79 -20.34
N LEU A 116 -5.67 17.47 -19.21
CA LEU A 116 -6.96 17.57 -18.50
C LEU A 116 -7.63 18.96 -18.65
N GLN A 117 -7.16 19.78 -19.61
CA GLN A 117 -7.74 21.06 -19.98
C GLN A 117 -8.22 21.05 -21.42
#